data_AF-A0A7R7E290-F1
#
_entry.id   AF-A0A7R7E290-F1
#
_cell.length_a   1.000
_cell.length_b   1.000
_cell.length_c   1.000
_cell.angle_alpha   90.00
_cell.angle_beta   90.00
_cell.angle_gamma   90.00
#
_symmetry.space_group_name_H-M   'P 1'
#
loop_
_entity.id
_entity.type
_entity.pdbx_description
1 polymer ?
#
loop_
_entity_poly.entity_id
_entity_poly.type
_entity_poly.pdbx_seq_one_letter_code
_entity_poly.pdbx_strand_id
1 'polypeptide(L)'
;MAPEPLKTLFYPFEAEALPLPRKDARVLFLGAEPGFRLPEGFAAALHCAQGFRPHFRALQASGYTVTSRPEGEDYDIALVLAGRHRGQNELSIAEAVERTAPGAPVVVAGGKDEGVDSLRKRINALSPLEGHLPKHHGVAFWFRRTGTQVAAALRASNPDLVIEGGFRTAPGMFSFDRIDAGSKLLAANLPGDLRGNVADFCAGWGYLAAEVLERSQGLTALDLYEADFGALEAARLNVHGVIEPRFFWIDLLTEAVERRYDAIVMNPPFHSGRAAEPGIGAGIIRAASKALKPGGRLFMVANRQLPYEQVLSAAFASHAEIARDNMFKVFSARR
;
A
#
# COMPACT_ATOMS: atom_id res chain seq x y z
N MET A 1 -9.36 -18.81 -0.78
CA MET A 1 -8.17 -19.66 -0.56
C MET A 1 -7.01 -18.72 -0.25
N ALA A 2 -6.16 -19.01 0.73
CA ALA A 2 -5.01 -18.16 1.04
C ALA A 2 -4.06 -18.03 -0.17
N PRO A 3 -3.46 -16.86 -0.42
CA PRO A 3 -2.39 -16.70 -1.40
C PRO A 3 -1.27 -17.73 -1.17
N GLU A 4 -0.67 -18.23 -2.25
CA GLU A 4 0.34 -19.28 -2.17
C GLU A 4 1.60 -18.90 -1.37
N PRO A 5 2.12 -17.65 -1.47
CA PRO A 5 3.25 -17.20 -0.63
C PRO A 5 2.93 -17.22 0.87
N LEU A 6 1.67 -16.93 1.23
CA LEU A 6 1.24 -16.88 2.62
C LEU A 6 1.24 -18.28 3.27
N LYS A 7 0.90 -19.33 2.52
CA LYS A 7 1.06 -20.73 2.97
C LYS A 7 2.53 -21.11 3.09
N THR A 8 3.34 -20.68 2.13
CA THR A 8 4.78 -20.94 2.10
C THR A 8 5.48 -20.42 3.36
N LEU A 9 5.06 -19.28 3.89
CA LEU A 9 5.66 -18.67 5.09
C LEU A 9 5.61 -19.56 6.34
N PHE A 10 4.53 -20.31 6.52
CA PHE A 10 4.35 -21.17 7.67
C PHE A 10 4.86 -22.61 7.46
N TYR A 11 5.16 -22.98 6.21
CA TYR A 11 5.61 -24.32 5.85
C TYR A 11 6.88 -24.80 6.59
N PRO A 12 7.90 -23.95 6.89
CA PRO A 12 9.05 -24.40 7.68
C PRO A 12 8.69 -24.98 9.05
N PHE A 13 7.61 -24.50 9.68
CA PHE A 13 7.13 -25.02 10.96
C PHE A 13 6.36 -26.33 10.77
N GLU A 14 5.51 -26.43 9.73
CA GLU A 14 4.78 -27.65 9.39
C GLU A 14 5.70 -28.80 9.00
N ALA A 15 6.81 -28.49 8.31
CA ALA A 15 7.82 -29.44 7.89
C ALA A 15 8.86 -29.75 8.98
N GLU A 16 8.66 -29.25 10.20
CA GLU A 16 9.56 -29.42 11.35
C GLU A 16 11.02 -28.95 11.10
N ALA A 17 11.23 -28.10 10.08
CA ALA A 17 12.53 -27.50 9.79
C ALA A 17 12.85 -26.30 10.70
N LEU A 18 11.80 -25.67 11.25
CA LEU A 18 11.89 -24.71 12.35
C LEU A 18 11.00 -25.17 13.51
N PRO A 19 11.45 -25.05 14.76
CA PRO A 19 10.62 -25.37 15.91
C PRO A 19 9.44 -24.39 15.99
N LEU A 20 8.29 -24.90 16.42
CA LEU A 20 7.15 -24.04 16.76
C LEU A 20 7.54 -23.05 17.89
N PRO A 21 7.06 -21.80 17.83
CA PRO A 21 7.28 -20.86 18.92
C PRO A 21 6.64 -21.36 20.22
N ARG A 22 7.32 -21.09 21.34
CA ARG A 22 6.74 -21.26 22.68
C ARG A 22 5.47 -20.40 22.82
N LYS A 23 4.54 -20.85 23.65
CA LYS A 23 3.21 -20.23 23.79
C LYS A 23 3.26 -18.75 24.17
N ASP A 24 4.25 -18.35 24.96
CA ASP A 24 4.47 -16.97 25.42
C ASP A 24 5.34 -16.14 24.47
N ALA A 25 5.77 -16.71 23.33
CA ALA A 25 6.58 -16.00 22.36
C ALA A 25 5.82 -14.85 21.73
N ARG A 26 6.51 -13.73 21.55
CA ARG A 26 6.03 -12.58 20.77
C ARG A 26 6.49 -12.76 19.33
N VAL A 27 5.53 -12.94 18.41
CA VAL A 27 5.83 -13.12 16.99
C VAL A 27 5.36 -11.89 16.21
N LEU A 28 6.31 -11.17 15.58
CA LEU A 28 6.01 -10.07 14.68
C LEU A 28 5.73 -10.62 13.28
N PHE A 29 4.67 -10.16 12.62
CA PHE A 29 4.37 -10.53 11.24
C PHE A 29 4.26 -9.28 10.35
N LEU A 30 5.29 -9.00 9.55
CA LEU A 30 5.32 -7.91 8.58
C LEU A 30 4.75 -8.35 7.23
N GLY A 31 3.96 -7.47 6.63
CA GLY A 31 3.28 -7.77 5.36
C GLY A 31 2.14 -8.78 5.55
N ALA A 32 1.58 -8.87 6.76
CA ALA A 32 0.54 -9.84 7.07
C ALA A 32 -0.69 -9.64 6.19
N GLU A 33 -1.09 -10.66 5.43
CA GLU A 33 -2.32 -10.67 4.64
C GLU A 33 -3.37 -11.56 5.31
N PRO A 34 -4.68 -11.27 5.18
CA PRO A 34 -5.72 -12.12 5.76
C PRO A 34 -5.79 -13.49 5.11
N GLY A 35 -6.34 -14.47 5.83
CA GLY A 35 -6.69 -15.79 5.29
C GLY A 35 -5.61 -16.86 5.41
N PHE A 36 -4.51 -16.62 6.14
CA PHE A 36 -3.57 -17.69 6.51
C PHE A 36 -4.19 -18.68 7.50
N ARG A 37 -3.60 -19.86 7.57
CA ARG A 37 -3.85 -20.84 8.62
C ARG A 37 -2.56 -21.05 9.38
N LEU A 38 -2.66 -21.06 10.69
CA LEU A 38 -1.53 -21.38 11.54
C LEU A 38 -1.27 -22.90 11.53
N PRO A 39 -0.01 -23.34 11.57
CA PRO A 39 0.34 -24.74 11.78
C PRO A 39 -0.30 -25.29 13.04
N GLU A 40 -0.57 -26.60 13.07
CA GLU A 40 -1.03 -27.27 14.28
C GLU A 40 -0.02 -27.06 15.42
N GLY A 41 -0.51 -26.66 16.60
CA GLY A 41 0.34 -26.36 17.76
C GLY A 41 0.97 -24.96 17.79
N PHE A 42 0.81 -24.13 16.74
CA PHE A 42 1.27 -22.74 16.77
C PHE A 42 0.38 -21.89 17.68
N ALA A 43 0.74 -21.81 18.97
CA ALA A 43 -0.06 -21.15 20.01
C ALA A 43 0.40 -19.73 20.37
N ALA A 44 1.51 -19.27 19.80
CA ALA A 44 2.06 -17.93 20.06
C ALA A 44 1.19 -16.83 19.44
N ALA A 45 1.07 -15.70 20.14
CA ALA A 45 0.32 -14.56 19.65
C ALA A 45 1.06 -13.86 18.50
N LEU A 46 0.33 -13.56 17.42
CA LEU A 46 0.84 -12.78 16.29
C LEU A 46 0.54 -11.29 16.47
N HIS A 47 1.58 -10.48 16.38
CA HIS A 47 1.50 -9.03 16.22
C HIS A 47 1.65 -8.71 14.73
N CYS A 48 0.54 -8.46 14.04
CA CYS A 48 0.52 -8.22 12.60
C CYS A 48 0.77 -6.74 12.28
N ALA A 49 1.70 -6.45 11.38
CA ALA A 49 1.91 -5.12 10.83
C ALA A 49 1.43 -5.07 9.38
N GLN A 50 0.40 -4.25 9.12
CA GLN A 50 -0.25 -4.15 7.82
C GLN A 50 -0.76 -2.73 7.55
N GLY A 51 -0.12 -2.04 6.61
CA GLY A 51 -0.45 -0.67 6.22
C GLY A 51 -1.59 -0.54 5.21
N PHE A 52 -1.99 -1.61 4.52
CA PHE A 52 -3.09 -1.61 3.57
C PHE A 52 -4.43 -1.82 4.29
N ARG A 53 -5.29 -0.81 4.25
CA ARG A 53 -6.51 -0.70 5.05
C ARG A 53 -7.46 -1.91 4.91
N PRO A 54 -7.74 -2.45 3.71
CA PRO A 54 -8.59 -3.64 3.58
C PRO A 54 -8.02 -4.86 4.34
N HIS A 55 -6.72 -5.12 4.20
CA HIS A 55 -6.07 -6.24 4.88
C HIS A 55 -6.01 -6.03 6.39
N PHE A 56 -5.70 -4.80 6.82
CA PHE A 56 -5.70 -4.42 8.23
C PHE A 56 -7.06 -4.72 8.88
N ARG A 57 -8.15 -4.29 8.26
CA ARG A 57 -9.52 -4.51 8.75
C ARG A 57 -9.89 -5.99 8.78
N ALA A 58 -9.53 -6.75 7.73
CA ALA A 58 -9.81 -8.17 7.66
C ALA A 58 -9.07 -8.98 8.74
N LEU A 59 -7.81 -8.62 9.02
CA LEU A 59 -7.03 -9.24 10.10
C LEU A 59 -7.61 -8.91 11.48
N GLN A 60 -7.99 -7.65 11.73
CA GLN A 60 -8.65 -7.26 12.97
C GLN A 60 -9.97 -8.01 13.17
N ALA A 61 -10.79 -8.12 12.13
CA ALA A 61 -12.05 -8.88 12.17
C ALA A 61 -11.82 -10.39 12.42
N SER A 62 -10.63 -10.90 12.10
CA SER A 62 -10.21 -12.28 12.38
C SER A 62 -9.63 -12.46 13.79
N GLY A 63 -9.62 -11.40 14.63
CA GLY A 63 -9.18 -11.46 16.02
C GLY A 63 -7.68 -11.25 16.26
N TYR A 64 -6.91 -10.90 15.24
CA TYR A 64 -5.48 -10.62 15.40
C TYR A 64 -5.22 -9.22 15.99
N THR A 65 -4.12 -9.08 16.73
CA THR A 65 -3.55 -7.77 17.05
C THR A 65 -2.90 -7.20 15.80
N VAL A 66 -3.38 -6.05 15.33
CA VAL A 66 -2.90 -5.44 14.09
C VAL A 66 -2.55 -3.97 14.29
N THR A 67 -1.37 -3.56 13.83
CA THR A 67 -0.92 -2.17 13.76
C THR A 67 -0.64 -1.79 12.30
N SER A 68 -0.73 -0.49 11.96
CA SER A 68 -0.50 -0.01 10.58
C SER A 68 0.98 -0.10 10.16
N ARG A 69 1.86 -0.09 11.14
CA ARG A 69 3.31 -0.29 11.03
C ARG A 69 3.80 -1.14 12.20
N PRO A 70 4.96 -1.80 12.10
CA PRO A 70 5.55 -2.53 13.22
C PRO A 70 5.74 -1.63 14.44
N GLU A 71 5.40 -2.14 15.63
CA GLU A 71 5.54 -1.46 16.92
C GLU A 71 6.21 -2.39 17.93
N GLY A 72 6.87 -1.83 18.95
CA GLY A 72 7.60 -2.60 19.96
C GLY A 72 8.92 -3.20 19.49
N GLU A 73 9.65 -3.79 20.44
CA GLU A 73 10.98 -4.37 20.28
C GLU A 73 11.03 -5.76 20.96
N ASP A 74 12.18 -6.43 20.87
CA ASP A 74 12.46 -7.73 21.47
C ASP A 74 11.43 -8.83 21.14
N TYR A 75 11.03 -8.91 19.88
CA TYR A 75 10.23 -10.02 19.37
C TYR A 75 11.06 -11.31 19.30
N ASP A 76 10.46 -12.43 19.68
CA ASP A 76 11.12 -13.74 19.70
C ASP A 76 11.28 -14.34 18.30
N ILE A 77 10.39 -13.98 17.37
CA ILE A 77 10.41 -14.36 15.96
C ILE A 77 9.86 -13.21 15.12
N ALA A 78 10.43 -12.99 13.94
CA ALA A 78 9.76 -12.20 12.90
C ALA A 78 9.43 -13.04 11.66
N LEU A 79 8.23 -12.86 11.16
CA LEU A 79 7.74 -13.39 9.89
C LEU A 79 7.61 -12.23 8.91
N VAL A 80 8.09 -12.41 7.68
CA VAL A 80 8.02 -11.41 6.61
C VAL A 80 7.42 -12.03 5.37
N LEU A 81 6.26 -11.52 4.94
CA LEU A 81 5.71 -11.83 3.63
C LEU A 81 6.27 -10.83 2.61
N ALA A 82 7.14 -11.31 1.73
CA ALA A 82 7.74 -10.53 0.66
C ALA A 82 6.82 -10.55 -0.58
N GLY A 83 6.54 -9.36 -1.12
CA GLY A 83 5.82 -9.20 -2.38
C GLY A 83 6.76 -8.93 -3.57
N ARG A 84 6.24 -8.36 -4.64
CA ARG A 84 7.02 -8.05 -5.86
C ARG A 84 8.02 -6.89 -5.75
N HIS A 85 7.89 -6.04 -4.73
CA HIS A 85 8.66 -4.81 -4.61
C HIS A 85 9.93 -5.02 -3.79
N ARG A 86 11.06 -5.23 -4.48
CA ARG A 86 12.35 -5.55 -3.85
C ARG A 86 12.74 -4.60 -2.71
N GLY A 87 12.72 -3.29 -2.94
CA GLY A 87 13.13 -2.30 -1.93
C GLY A 87 12.23 -2.33 -0.69
N GLN A 88 10.93 -2.52 -0.87
CA GLN A 88 9.98 -2.67 0.25
C GLN A 88 10.24 -3.95 1.05
N ASN A 89 10.56 -5.05 0.37
CA ASN A 89 10.93 -6.30 1.03
C ASN A 89 12.22 -6.15 1.83
N GLU A 90 13.24 -5.48 1.26
CA GLU A 90 14.51 -5.22 1.94
C GLU A 90 14.31 -4.34 3.19
N LEU A 91 13.48 -3.29 3.10
CA LEU A 91 13.11 -2.46 4.25
C LEU A 91 12.32 -3.25 5.31
N SER A 92 11.41 -4.14 4.90
CA SER A 92 10.66 -5.00 5.83
C SER A 92 11.56 -5.99 6.56
N ILE A 93 12.56 -6.55 5.89
CA ILE A 93 13.55 -7.44 6.53
C ILE A 93 14.46 -6.65 7.47
N ALA A 94 14.86 -5.42 7.11
CA ALA A 94 15.61 -4.55 8.02
C ALA A 94 14.82 -4.28 9.31
N GLU A 95 13.54 -3.92 9.17
CA GLU A 95 12.63 -3.68 10.29
C GLU A 95 12.46 -4.93 11.17
N ALA A 96 12.33 -6.11 10.56
CA ALA A 96 12.28 -7.40 11.27
C ALA A 96 13.54 -7.66 12.10
N VAL A 97 14.72 -7.41 11.52
CA VAL A 97 16.02 -7.58 12.18
C VAL A 97 16.19 -6.61 13.35
N GLU A 98 15.67 -5.39 13.24
CA GLU A 98 15.80 -4.39 14.30
C GLU A 98 14.89 -4.65 15.49
N ARG A 99 13.69 -5.18 15.24
CA ARG A 99 12.68 -5.39 16.28
C ARG A 99 12.75 -6.74 16.97
N THR A 100 13.51 -7.68 16.46
CA THR A 100 13.65 -9.02 17.06
C THR A 100 14.74 -9.06 18.12
N ALA A 101 14.66 -9.93 19.12
CA ALA A 101 15.69 -10.11 20.13
C ALA A 101 16.98 -10.70 19.51
N PRO A 102 18.19 -10.47 20.09
CA PRO A 102 19.41 -11.10 19.59
C PRO A 102 19.26 -12.63 19.53
N GLY A 103 19.65 -13.23 18.41
CA GLY A 103 19.53 -14.66 18.14
C GLY A 103 18.13 -15.11 17.70
N ALA A 104 17.12 -14.25 17.66
CA ALA A 104 15.79 -14.59 17.17
C ALA A 104 15.80 -14.92 15.66
N PRO A 105 15.00 -15.92 15.20
CA PRO A 105 14.84 -16.20 13.79
C PRO A 105 14.01 -15.13 13.08
N VAL A 106 14.44 -14.77 11.87
CA VAL A 106 13.70 -14.00 10.88
C VAL A 106 13.37 -14.93 9.73
N VAL A 107 12.08 -15.19 9.54
CA VAL A 107 11.54 -16.09 8.50
C VAL A 107 10.91 -15.24 7.41
N VAL A 108 11.32 -15.44 6.16
CA VAL A 108 10.85 -14.69 5.01
C VAL A 108 10.28 -15.64 3.99
N ALA A 109 9.13 -15.33 3.39
CA ALA A 109 8.61 -16.05 2.25
C ALA A 109 8.01 -15.13 1.19
N GLY A 110 8.02 -15.58 -0.06
CA GLY A 110 7.48 -14.85 -1.20
C GLY A 110 7.29 -15.76 -2.42
N GLY A 111 6.64 -15.25 -3.46
CA GLY A 111 6.45 -15.97 -4.72
C GLY A 111 7.75 -16.07 -5.55
N LYS A 112 7.95 -17.20 -6.24
CA LYS A 112 9.10 -17.36 -7.17
C LYS A 112 9.05 -16.36 -8.31
N ASP A 113 7.85 -16.09 -8.80
CA ASP A 113 7.57 -15.12 -9.85
C ASP A 113 7.58 -13.67 -9.34
N GLU A 114 7.69 -13.46 -8.02
CA GLU A 114 7.85 -12.14 -7.39
C GLU A 114 9.30 -11.87 -6.95
N GLY A 115 10.23 -12.76 -7.29
CA GLY A 115 11.66 -12.55 -7.10
C GLY A 115 12.21 -13.00 -5.75
N VAL A 116 11.49 -13.85 -5.00
CA VAL A 116 11.94 -14.34 -3.68
C VAL A 116 13.32 -15.01 -3.72
N ASP A 117 13.67 -15.71 -4.80
CA ASP A 117 14.99 -16.36 -4.93
C ASP A 117 16.14 -15.35 -5.04
N SER A 118 15.88 -14.22 -5.71
CA SER A 118 16.84 -13.11 -5.78
C SER A 118 17.01 -12.44 -4.42
N LEU A 119 15.90 -12.26 -3.69
CA LEU A 119 15.91 -11.72 -2.33
C LEU A 119 16.66 -12.66 -1.38
N ARG A 120 16.39 -13.97 -1.43
CA ARG A 120 17.09 -15.00 -0.63
C ARG A 120 18.60 -14.96 -0.85
N LYS A 121 19.06 -14.92 -2.11
CA LYS A 121 20.49 -14.80 -2.45
C LYS A 121 21.11 -13.51 -1.90
N ARG A 122 20.38 -12.39 -1.96
CA ARG A 122 20.80 -11.12 -1.36
C ARG A 122 20.98 -11.24 0.14
N ILE A 123 20.00 -11.80 0.86
CA ILE A 123 20.08 -11.94 2.31
C ILE A 123 21.21 -12.89 2.69
N ASN A 124 21.39 -14.02 1.99
CA ASN A 124 22.49 -14.95 2.24
C ASN A 124 23.88 -14.31 2.11
N ALA A 125 24.04 -13.29 1.27
CA ALA A 125 25.29 -12.55 1.13
C ALA A 125 25.55 -11.57 2.29
N LEU A 126 24.51 -11.15 3.01
CA LEU A 126 24.58 -10.25 4.16
C LEU A 126 24.62 -11.00 5.50
N SER A 127 23.93 -12.13 5.58
CA SER A 127 23.90 -13.02 6.74
C SER A 127 23.65 -14.46 6.28
N PRO A 128 24.50 -15.43 6.69
CA PRO A 128 24.30 -16.83 6.34
C PRO A 128 22.90 -17.32 6.71
N LEU A 129 22.21 -17.94 5.75
CA LEU A 129 20.92 -18.55 6.00
C LEU A 129 21.08 -19.85 6.80
N GLU A 130 20.18 -20.08 7.75
CA GLU A 130 20.10 -21.37 8.45
C GLU A 130 19.36 -22.42 7.60
N GLY A 131 18.46 -21.99 6.72
CA GLY A 131 17.77 -22.88 5.81
C GLY A 131 16.83 -22.18 4.82
N HIS A 132 16.31 -22.96 3.89
CA HIS A 132 15.24 -22.55 2.98
C HIS A 132 14.46 -23.77 2.49
N LEU A 133 13.17 -23.59 2.18
CA LEU A 133 12.28 -24.62 1.67
C LEU A 133 11.39 -24.08 0.53
N PRO A 134 11.38 -24.72 -0.64
CA PRO A 134 10.42 -24.41 -1.69
C PRO A 134 9.09 -25.15 -1.45
N LYS A 135 7.97 -24.42 -1.51
CA LYS A 135 6.61 -24.99 -1.44
C LYS A 135 5.62 -23.99 -2.07
N HIS A 136 4.45 -24.45 -2.51
CA HIS A 136 3.35 -23.61 -3.03
C HIS A 136 3.81 -22.51 -4.01
N HIS A 137 4.61 -22.85 -5.02
CA HIS A 137 5.19 -21.90 -5.99
C HIS A 137 6.01 -20.72 -5.39
N GLY A 138 6.32 -20.77 -4.09
CA GLY A 138 7.16 -19.83 -3.37
C GLY A 138 8.41 -20.48 -2.79
N VAL A 139 9.14 -19.68 -2.02
CA VAL A 139 10.27 -20.12 -1.19
C VAL A 139 10.16 -19.46 0.16
N ALA A 140 10.29 -20.24 1.24
CA ALA A 140 10.57 -19.72 2.57
C ALA A 140 12.07 -19.86 2.86
N PHE A 141 12.67 -18.88 3.51
CA PHE A 141 14.05 -18.94 3.99
C PHE A 141 14.15 -18.24 5.34
N TRP A 142 15.16 -18.62 6.13
CA TRP A 142 15.33 -18.05 7.47
C TRP A 142 16.79 -17.94 7.86
N PHE A 143 17.04 -16.99 8.75
CA PHE A 143 18.33 -16.68 9.35
C PHE A 143 18.10 -16.11 10.76
N ARG A 144 19.17 -15.98 11.55
CA ARG A 144 19.09 -15.37 12.90
C ARG A 144 19.59 -13.95 12.92
N ARG A 145 19.00 -13.15 13.81
CA ARG A 145 19.53 -11.83 14.18
C ARG A 145 20.85 -12.01 14.93
N THR A 146 21.98 -11.89 14.26
CA THR A 146 23.32 -11.87 14.91
C THR A 146 23.74 -10.45 15.34
N GLY A 147 23.15 -9.43 14.72
CA GLY A 147 23.38 -8.01 14.97
C GLY A 147 22.52 -7.15 14.03
N THR A 148 22.76 -5.85 13.96
CA THR A 148 21.99 -4.90 13.15
C THR A 148 22.63 -4.54 11.81
N GLN A 149 23.78 -5.13 11.47
CA GLN A 149 24.53 -4.81 10.25
C GLN A 149 23.74 -5.14 8.98
N VAL A 150 22.97 -6.23 9.00
CA VAL A 150 22.06 -6.60 7.90
C VAL A 150 21.04 -5.50 7.67
N ALA A 151 20.37 -5.03 8.73
CA ALA A 151 19.39 -3.96 8.64
C ALA A 151 20.01 -2.66 8.13
N ALA A 152 21.18 -2.28 8.65
CA ALA A 152 21.92 -1.09 8.20
C ALA A 152 22.28 -1.17 6.71
N ALA A 153 22.76 -2.31 6.21
CA ALA A 153 23.09 -2.50 4.80
C ALA A 153 21.86 -2.45 3.88
N LEU A 154 20.73 -3.02 4.32
CA LEU A 154 19.47 -2.99 3.59
C LEU A 154 18.90 -1.56 3.53
N ARG A 155 18.92 -0.81 4.64
CA ARG A 155 18.51 0.61 4.64
C ARG A 155 19.44 1.49 3.81
N ALA A 156 20.76 1.27 3.87
CA ALA A 156 21.70 1.98 3.02
C ALA A 156 21.48 1.73 1.51
N SER A 157 20.92 0.56 1.15
CA SER A 157 20.53 0.24 -0.23
C SER A 157 19.19 0.87 -0.64
N ASN A 158 18.43 1.40 0.32
CA ASN A 158 17.09 1.97 0.14
C ASN A 158 16.99 3.31 0.91
N PRO A 159 17.80 4.33 0.54
CA PRO A 159 17.79 5.62 1.22
C PRO A 159 16.45 6.34 1.03
N ASP A 160 16.20 7.34 1.89
CA ASP A 160 15.08 8.27 1.72
C ASP A 160 15.09 8.86 0.30
N LEU A 161 13.97 8.70 -0.40
CA LEU A 161 13.84 9.12 -1.79
C LEU A 161 13.07 10.43 -1.88
N VAL A 162 13.67 11.40 -2.57
CA VAL A 162 13.02 12.64 -2.98
C VAL A 162 13.07 12.72 -4.49
N ILE A 163 11.91 12.77 -5.14
CA ILE A 163 11.78 12.83 -6.60
C ILE A 163 11.58 14.28 -7.09
N GLU A 164 11.45 14.44 -8.40
CA GLU A 164 11.10 15.72 -9.05
C GLU A 164 9.94 16.42 -8.31
N GLY A 165 10.06 17.73 -8.05
CA GLY A 165 9.06 18.51 -7.31
C GLY A 165 9.21 18.48 -5.79
N GLY A 166 10.24 17.80 -5.25
CA GLY A 166 10.51 17.75 -3.82
C GLY A 166 9.65 16.73 -3.05
N PHE A 167 8.96 15.85 -3.76
CA PHE A 167 8.11 14.82 -3.17
C PHE A 167 8.94 13.70 -2.56
N ARG A 168 8.71 13.45 -1.26
CA ARG A 168 9.24 12.30 -0.52
C ARG A 168 8.39 11.07 -0.82
N THR A 169 9.05 9.98 -1.19
CA THR A 169 8.40 8.70 -1.51
C THR A 169 9.22 7.54 -0.92
N ALA A 170 8.69 6.32 -0.99
CA ALA A 170 9.43 5.13 -0.59
C ALA A 170 9.09 3.91 -1.48
N PRO A 171 10.01 2.93 -1.59
CA PRO A 171 9.75 1.68 -2.30
C PRO A 171 8.46 1.00 -1.82
N GLY A 172 7.66 0.53 -2.79
CA GLY A 172 6.36 -0.11 -2.53
C GLY A 172 5.16 0.81 -2.75
N MET A 173 5.35 2.14 -2.71
CA MET A 173 4.29 3.09 -3.08
C MET A 173 4.03 3.11 -4.59
N PHE A 174 2.83 3.51 -4.99
CA PHE A 174 2.49 3.70 -6.41
C PHE A 174 3.38 4.78 -7.03
N SER A 175 4.02 4.44 -8.15
CA SER A 175 4.96 5.32 -8.87
C SER A 175 5.96 6.01 -7.93
N PHE A 176 6.60 5.26 -7.03
CA PHE A 176 7.47 5.85 -6.00
C PHE A 176 8.73 6.55 -6.57
N ASP A 177 9.21 6.16 -7.76
CA ASP A 177 10.47 6.64 -8.32
C ASP A 177 10.31 7.82 -9.29
N ARG A 178 9.07 8.22 -9.59
CA ARG A 178 8.73 9.32 -10.51
C ARG A 178 7.28 9.73 -10.36
N ILE A 179 6.95 10.95 -10.75
CA ILE A 179 5.56 11.36 -10.86
C ILE A 179 4.86 10.53 -11.95
N ASP A 180 3.70 9.94 -11.62
CA ASP A 180 2.92 9.15 -12.56
C ASP A 180 2.44 9.97 -13.76
N ALA A 181 2.51 9.38 -14.95
CA ALA A 181 2.14 10.05 -16.20
C ALA A 181 0.63 10.33 -16.28
N GLY A 182 -0.21 9.44 -15.76
CA GLY A 182 -1.65 9.65 -15.65
C GLY A 182 -1.98 10.80 -14.71
N SER A 183 -1.37 10.81 -13.52
CA SER A 183 -1.54 11.92 -12.57
C SER A 183 -1.05 13.26 -13.14
N LYS A 184 0.08 13.29 -13.86
CA LYS A 184 0.55 14.49 -14.60
C LYS A 184 -0.47 14.96 -15.63
N LEU A 185 -1.04 14.05 -16.43
CA LEU A 185 -2.06 14.38 -17.42
C LEU A 185 -3.32 14.94 -16.75
N LEU A 186 -3.75 14.37 -15.62
CA LEU A 186 -4.88 14.89 -14.83
C LEU A 186 -4.58 16.31 -14.33
N ALA A 187 -3.46 16.52 -13.65
CA ALA A 187 -3.07 17.81 -13.09
C ALA A 187 -3.03 18.92 -14.17
N ALA A 188 -2.47 18.62 -15.35
CA ALA A 188 -2.41 19.54 -16.48
C ALA A 188 -3.79 19.97 -17.02
N ASN A 189 -4.84 19.17 -16.77
CA ASN A 189 -6.19 19.41 -17.26
C ASN A 189 -7.21 19.71 -16.14
N LEU A 190 -6.74 19.93 -14.90
CA LEU A 190 -7.60 20.40 -13.82
C LEU A 190 -8.00 21.87 -14.07
N PRO A 191 -9.24 22.26 -13.73
CA PRO A 191 -9.61 23.68 -13.70
C PRO A 191 -8.73 24.45 -12.72
N GLY A 192 -8.26 25.63 -13.11
CA GLY A 192 -7.50 26.53 -12.22
C GLY A 192 -8.36 27.27 -11.18
N ASP A 193 -9.65 26.95 -11.08
CA ASP A 193 -10.61 27.68 -10.23
C ASP A 193 -11.41 26.76 -9.28
N LEU A 194 -10.85 25.58 -8.95
CA LEU A 194 -11.49 24.71 -7.95
C LEU A 194 -11.67 25.47 -6.64
N ARG A 195 -12.83 25.29 -6.01
CA ARG A 195 -13.24 26.04 -4.83
C ARG A 195 -14.09 25.20 -3.88
N GLY A 196 -14.18 25.63 -2.64
CA GLY A 196 -14.93 24.93 -1.59
C GLY A 196 -14.18 23.73 -1.04
N ASN A 197 -14.90 22.68 -0.69
CA ASN A 197 -14.33 21.45 -0.15
C ASN A 197 -13.90 20.53 -1.30
N VAL A 198 -12.61 20.22 -1.38
CA VAL A 198 -12.07 19.30 -2.39
C VAL A 198 -11.51 18.05 -1.72
N ALA A 199 -11.62 16.90 -2.38
CA ALA A 199 -10.94 15.69 -1.96
C ALA A 199 -10.06 15.10 -3.06
N ASP A 200 -8.97 14.47 -2.65
CA ASP A 200 -8.11 13.61 -3.46
C ASP A 200 -8.36 12.16 -3.03
N PHE A 201 -8.99 11.36 -3.89
CA PHE A 201 -9.25 9.95 -3.64
C PHE A 201 -8.17 9.10 -4.28
N CYS A 202 -7.66 8.10 -3.54
CA CYS A 202 -6.46 7.33 -3.90
C CYS A 202 -5.24 8.26 -4.02
N ALA A 203 -5.04 9.07 -2.98
CA ALA A 203 -4.10 10.19 -3.00
C ALA A 203 -2.64 9.75 -3.16
N GLY A 204 -2.31 8.49 -2.86
CA GLY A 204 -0.94 8.01 -2.83
C GLY A 204 -0.08 8.89 -1.92
N TRP A 205 1.08 9.32 -2.43
CA TRP A 205 1.98 10.23 -1.73
C TRP A 205 1.66 11.73 -1.95
N GLY A 206 0.48 12.07 -2.47
CA GLY A 206 -0.10 13.42 -2.41
C GLY A 206 0.15 14.34 -3.61
N TYR A 207 0.58 13.81 -4.76
CA TYR A 207 0.86 14.64 -5.94
C TYR A 207 -0.33 15.50 -6.39
N LEU A 208 -1.50 14.88 -6.59
CA LEU A 208 -2.67 15.57 -7.12
C LEU A 208 -3.20 16.60 -6.12
N ALA A 209 -3.21 16.27 -4.83
CA ALA A 209 -3.50 17.20 -3.75
C ALA A 209 -2.58 18.43 -3.76
N ALA A 210 -1.27 18.26 -3.96
CA ALA A 210 -0.32 19.37 -4.06
C ALA A 210 -0.62 20.28 -5.27
N GLU A 211 -0.89 19.70 -6.44
CA GLU A 211 -1.27 20.45 -7.65
C GLU A 211 -2.60 21.20 -7.47
N VAL A 212 -3.56 20.62 -6.75
CA VAL A 212 -4.83 21.28 -6.41
C VAL A 212 -4.58 22.52 -5.54
N LEU A 213 -3.71 22.44 -4.52
CA LEU A 213 -3.35 23.57 -3.67
C LEU A 213 -2.65 24.68 -4.44
N GLU A 214 -1.70 24.33 -5.30
CA GLU A 214 -0.92 25.30 -6.07
C GLU A 214 -1.81 26.09 -7.04
N ARG A 215 -2.78 25.41 -7.66
CA ARG A 215 -3.63 25.99 -8.71
C ARG A 215 -4.85 26.73 -8.18
N SER A 216 -5.30 26.43 -6.95
CA SER A 216 -6.64 26.81 -6.49
C SER A 216 -6.61 27.69 -5.23
N GLN A 217 -7.01 28.96 -5.37
CA GLN A 217 -7.04 29.90 -4.24
C GLN A 217 -8.38 29.91 -3.47
N GLY A 218 -9.43 29.30 -4.03
CA GLY A 218 -10.78 29.33 -3.46
C GLY A 218 -11.13 28.14 -2.56
N LEU A 219 -10.14 27.36 -2.12
CA LEU A 219 -10.37 26.14 -1.35
C LEU A 219 -10.72 26.47 0.11
N THR A 220 -11.76 25.83 0.62
CA THR A 220 -12.14 25.87 2.04
C THR A 220 -11.57 24.69 2.81
N ALA A 221 -11.40 23.55 2.16
CA ALA A 221 -10.78 22.35 2.74
C ALA A 221 -10.21 21.45 1.64
N LEU A 222 -9.16 20.69 1.98
CA LEU A 222 -8.59 19.64 1.14
C LEU A 222 -8.45 18.35 1.96
N ASP A 223 -9.06 17.27 1.48
CA ASP A 223 -9.05 15.97 2.14
C ASP A 223 -8.42 14.90 1.25
N LEU A 224 -7.43 14.19 1.77
CA LEU A 224 -6.76 13.10 1.08
C LEU A 224 -7.25 11.77 1.64
N TYR A 225 -7.71 10.88 0.78
CA TYR A 225 -8.14 9.52 1.11
C TYR A 225 -7.21 8.50 0.48
N GLU A 226 -6.62 7.64 1.29
CA GLU A 226 -5.70 6.61 0.84
C GLU A 226 -5.86 5.33 1.68
N ALA A 227 -5.76 4.17 1.04
CA ALA A 227 -5.83 2.87 1.68
C ALA A 227 -4.45 2.37 2.13
N ASP A 228 -3.36 2.84 1.53
CA ASP A 228 -1.99 2.56 1.97
C ASP A 228 -1.50 3.58 3.02
N PHE A 229 -1.26 3.11 4.23
CA PHE A 229 -0.81 3.96 5.35
C PHE A 229 0.52 4.64 5.05
N GLY A 230 1.49 3.94 4.45
CA GLY A 230 2.81 4.50 4.15
C GLY A 230 2.72 5.65 3.15
N ALA A 231 1.94 5.48 2.08
CA ALA A 231 1.69 6.50 1.09
C ALA A 231 0.98 7.72 1.69
N LEU A 232 -0.02 7.52 2.55
CA LEU A 232 -0.69 8.62 3.25
C LEU A 232 0.26 9.40 4.16
N GLU A 233 1.15 8.72 4.88
CA GLU A 233 2.17 9.39 5.70
C GLU A 233 3.18 10.18 4.85
N ALA A 234 3.56 9.67 3.67
CA ALA A 234 4.35 10.46 2.71
C ALA A 234 3.57 11.68 2.22
N ALA A 235 2.26 11.55 1.95
CA ALA A 235 1.42 12.68 1.58
C ALA A 235 1.39 13.77 2.67
N ARG A 236 1.41 13.41 3.96
CA ARG A 236 1.51 14.39 5.06
C ARG A 236 2.79 15.22 5.03
N LEU A 237 3.89 14.64 4.59
CA LEU A 237 5.17 15.34 4.46
C LEU A 237 5.21 16.21 3.20
N ASN A 238 4.52 15.76 2.15
CA ASN A 238 4.57 16.39 0.83
C ASN A 238 3.57 17.52 0.65
N VAL A 239 2.38 17.41 1.23
CA VAL A 239 1.26 18.32 0.95
C VAL A 239 1.11 19.32 2.07
N HIS A 240 1.52 20.55 1.80
CA HIS A 240 1.42 21.69 2.69
C HIS A 240 1.07 22.95 1.87
N GLY A 241 0.29 23.86 2.43
CA GLY A 241 -0.14 25.06 1.70
C GLY A 241 -0.92 26.04 2.56
N VAL A 242 -1.64 26.96 1.90
CA VAL A 242 -2.46 28.00 2.57
C VAL A 242 -3.60 27.43 3.42
N ILE A 243 -4.08 26.23 3.09
CA ILE A 243 -5.01 25.48 3.92
C ILE A 243 -4.33 24.21 4.40
N GLU A 244 -4.57 23.86 5.67
CA GLU A 244 -4.05 22.62 6.24
C GLU A 244 -4.86 21.43 5.71
N PRO A 245 -4.26 20.49 4.97
CA PRO A 245 -4.96 19.32 4.45
C PRO A 245 -5.31 18.35 5.58
N ARG A 246 -6.37 17.56 5.38
CA ARG A 246 -6.72 16.44 6.26
C ARG A 246 -6.50 15.12 5.52
N PHE A 247 -6.15 14.09 6.26
CA PHE A 247 -5.67 12.84 5.70
C PHE A 247 -6.41 11.68 6.37
N PHE A 248 -7.01 10.82 5.55
CA PHE A 248 -7.90 9.76 5.97
C PHE A 248 -7.39 8.42 5.45
N TRP A 249 -6.97 7.56 6.38
CA TRP A 249 -6.58 6.18 6.07
C TRP A 249 -7.82 5.29 5.99
N ILE A 250 -8.35 5.15 4.77
CA ILE A 250 -9.70 4.63 4.51
C ILE A 250 -9.70 3.77 3.26
N ASP A 251 -10.39 2.63 3.33
CA ASP A 251 -10.78 1.86 2.15
C ASP A 251 -12.07 2.43 1.55
N LEU A 252 -11.96 3.17 0.45
CA LEU A 252 -13.10 3.79 -0.26
C LEU A 252 -14.15 2.78 -0.77
N LEU A 253 -13.83 1.48 -0.84
CA LEU A 253 -14.76 0.45 -1.27
C LEU A 253 -15.66 -0.08 -0.14
N THR A 254 -15.16 -0.08 1.10
CA THR A 254 -15.84 -0.73 2.23
C THR A 254 -16.16 0.22 3.38
N GLU A 255 -15.51 1.38 3.45
CA GLU A 255 -15.69 2.38 4.50
C GLU A 255 -16.40 3.63 3.95
N ALA A 256 -17.25 4.24 4.78
CA ALA A 256 -18.06 5.37 4.37
C ALA A 256 -17.26 6.68 4.35
N VAL A 257 -17.48 7.49 3.32
CA VAL A 257 -17.02 8.89 3.27
C VAL A 257 -18.12 9.78 3.85
N GLU A 258 -17.91 10.26 5.08
CA GLU A 258 -18.92 11.04 5.82
C GLU A 258 -19.11 12.46 5.26
N ARG A 259 -18.06 13.01 4.63
CA ARG A 259 -18.02 14.39 4.13
C ARG A 259 -18.65 14.51 2.74
N ARG A 260 -18.90 15.76 2.32
CA ARG A 260 -19.38 16.11 0.98
C ARG A 260 -18.52 17.18 0.33
N TYR A 261 -18.23 16.98 -0.96
CA TYR A 261 -17.23 17.76 -1.69
C TYR A 261 -17.81 18.52 -2.88
N ASP A 262 -17.28 19.70 -3.14
CA ASP A 262 -17.55 20.49 -4.34
C ASP A 262 -16.79 19.92 -5.55
N ALA A 263 -15.59 19.36 -5.31
CA ALA A 263 -14.86 18.59 -6.31
C ALA A 263 -14.11 17.39 -5.70
N ILE A 264 -13.93 16.34 -6.49
CA ILE A 264 -13.07 15.20 -6.17
C ILE A 264 -12.10 15.01 -7.33
N VAL A 265 -10.81 14.87 -7.03
CA VAL A 265 -9.77 14.45 -7.98
C VAL A 265 -9.33 13.02 -7.64
N MET A 266 -9.00 12.19 -8.64
CA MET A 266 -8.49 10.85 -8.36
C MET A 266 -7.73 10.21 -9.52
N ASN A 267 -6.74 9.39 -9.17
CA ASN A 267 -6.12 8.40 -10.05
C ASN A 267 -6.32 7.01 -9.42
N PRO A 268 -7.47 6.35 -9.65
CA PRO A 268 -7.82 5.12 -8.95
C PRO A 268 -6.97 3.93 -9.43
N PRO A 269 -6.62 2.99 -8.54
CA PRO A 269 -5.93 1.77 -8.92
C PRO A 269 -6.81 0.91 -9.85
N PHE A 270 -6.15 0.20 -10.77
CA PHE A 270 -6.82 -0.65 -11.77
C PHE A 270 -6.30 -2.10 -11.78
N HIS A 271 -5.50 -2.49 -10.79
CA HIS A 271 -5.00 -3.86 -10.64
C HIS A 271 -5.03 -4.30 -9.16
N SER A 272 -5.29 -5.58 -8.90
CA SER A 272 -4.85 -6.25 -7.68
C SER A 272 -3.83 -7.32 -8.09
N GLY A 273 -2.54 -7.05 -7.90
CA GLY A 273 -1.47 -7.92 -8.39
C GLY A 273 -1.20 -7.74 -9.89
N ARG A 274 -1.39 -8.80 -10.69
CA ARG A 274 -1.05 -8.83 -12.13
C ARG A 274 -2.22 -8.63 -13.08
N ALA A 275 -3.44 -8.95 -12.66
CA ALA A 275 -4.62 -8.80 -13.48
C ALA A 275 -5.20 -7.39 -13.33
N ALA A 276 -5.64 -6.81 -14.45
CA ALA A 276 -6.45 -5.61 -14.40
C ALA A 276 -7.80 -5.95 -13.74
N GLU A 277 -8.20 -5.16 -12.75
CA GLU A 277 -9.47 -5.28 -12.05
C GLU A 277 -10.28 -3.99 -12.18
N PRO A 278 -11.02 -3.81 -13.30
CA PRO A 278 -11.86 -2.63 -13.50
C PRO A 278 -12.91 -2.44 -12.39
N GLY A 279 -13.26 -3.50 -11.65
CA GLY A 279 -14.20 -3.46 -10.55
C GLY A 279 -13.79 -2.50 -9.42
N ILE A 280 -12.48 -2.39 -9.14
CA ILE A 280 -11.94 -1.51 -8.10
C ILE A 280 -12.23 -0.04 -8.45
N GLY A 281 -11.77 0.40 -9.63
CA GLY A 281 -12.02 1.77 -10.09
C GLY A 281 -13.51 2.06 -10.23
N ALA A 282 -14.32 1.11 -10.72
CA ALA A 282 -15.77 1.26 -10.78
C ALA A 282 -16.42 1.48 -9.41
N GLY A 283 -15.94 0.79 -8.37
CA GLY A 283 -16.36 0.98 -6.99
C GLY A 283 -16.02 2.38 -6.46
N ILE A 284 -14.79 2.83 -6.72
CA ILE A 284 -14.32 4.15 -6.29
C ILE A 284 -15.07 5.28 -7.02
N ILE A 285 -15.40 5.13 -8.30
CA ILE A 285 -16.26 6.07 -9.05
C ILE A 285 -17.61 6.23 -8.35
N ARG A 286 -18.23 5.13 -7.90
CA ARG A 286 -19.50 5.17 -7.16
C ARG A 286 -19.34 5.81 -5.79
N ALA A 287 -18.22 5.58 -5.10
CA ALA A 287 -17.92 6.24 -3.83
C ALA A 287 -17.79 7.77 -4.02
N ALA A 288 -17.07 8.21 -5.06
CA ALA A 288 -16.91 9.62 -5.40
C ALA A 288 -18.26 10.28 -5.73
N SER A 289 -19.10 9.65 -6.56
CA SER A 289 -20.45 10.16 -6.85
C SER A 289 -21.27 10.37 -5.57
N LYS A 290 -21.25 9.42 -4.62
CA LYS A 290 -21.96 9.56 -3.33
C LYS A 290 -21.38 10.65 -2.43
N ALA A 291 -20.07 10.93 -2.53
CA ALA A 291 -19.37 11.92 -1.73
C ALA A 291 -19.41 13.35 -2.32
N LEU A 292 -19.87 13.58 -3.55
CA LEU A 292 -19.98 14.93 -4.11
C LEU A 292 -21.23 15.67 -3.59
N LYS A 293 -21.25 17.01 -3.56
CA LYS A 293 -22.50 17.76 -3.37
C LYS A 293 -23.33 17.74 -4.67
N PRO A 294 -24.65 18.03 -4.64
CA PRO A 294 -25.39 18.30 -5.87
C PRO A 294 -24.66 19.35 -6.73
N GLY A 295 -24.42 19.05 -8.00
CA GLY A 295 -23.64 19.91 -8.90
C GLY A 295 -22.11 19.85 -8.74
N GLY A 296 -21.60 19.07 -7.78
CA GLY A 296 -20.17 18.84 -7.59
C GLY A 296 -19.55 18.05 -8.76
N ARG A 297 -18.23 18.15 -8.92
CA ARG A 297 -17.51 17.59 -10.07
C ARG A 297 -16.46 16.55 -9.67
N LEU A 298 -16.44 15.43 -10.37
CA LEU A 298 -15.34 14.46 -10.35
C LEU A 298 -14.37 14.78 -11.49
N PHE A 299 -13.07 14.76 -11.21
CA PHE A 299 -12.00 14.72 -12.20
C PHE A 299 -11.18 13.45 -11.98
N MET A 300 -11.06 12.62 -13.00
CA MET A 300 -10.31 11.37 -12.85
C MET A 300 -9.50 11.04 -14.10
N VAL A 301 -8.37 10.38 -13.90
CA VAL A 301 -7.61 9.76 -14.99
C VAL A 301 -7.76 8.25 -14.93
N ALA A 302 -7.71 7.60 -16.09
CA ALA A 302 -7.69 6.15 -16.20
C ALA A 302 -6.91 5.71 -17.44
N ASN A 303 -6.40 4.48 -17.43
CA ASN A 303 -5.87 3.87 -18.64
C ASN A 303 -6.94 3.83 -19.73
N ARG A 304 -6.55 4.12 -20.97
CA ARG A 304 -7.44 4.26 -22.12
C ARG A 304 -8.33 3.02 -22.35
N GLN A 305 -7.79 1.83 -22.06
CA GLN A 305 -8.46 0.55 -22.26
C GLN A 305 -9.57 0.26 -21.22
N LEU A 306 -9.59 0.97 -20.08
CA LEU A 306 -10.57 0.72 -19.02
C LEU A 306 -11.94 1.33 -19.38
N PRO A 307 -13.03 0.54 -19.38
CA PRO A 307 -14.34 0.97 -19.88
C PRO A 307 -15.17 1.73 -18.82
N TYR A 308 -14.61 2.77 -18.21
CA TYR A 308 -15.26 3.51 -17.12
C TYR A 308 -16.43 4.41 -17.56
N GLU A 309 -16.59 4.66 -18.86
CA GLU A 309 -17.67 5.49 -19.42
C GLU A 309 -19.06 4.99 -19.00
N GLN A 310 -19.27 3.66 -19.00
CA GLN A 310 -20.55 3.07 -18.57
C GLN A 310 -20.83 3.32 -17.10
N VAL A 311 -19.79 3.24 -16.25
CA VAL A 311 -19.92 3.48 -14.81
C VAL A 311 -20.18 4.96 -14.55
N LEU A 312 -19.51 5.85 -15.28
CA LEU A 312 -19.73 7.30 -15.20
C LEU A 312 -21.15 7.69 -15.64
N SER A 313 -21.64 7.15 -16.77
CA SER A 313 -23.02 7.36 -17.24
C SER A 313 -24.08 6.89 -16.24
N ALA A 314 -23.80 5.82 -15.48
CA ALA A 314 -24.74 5.32 -14.47
C ALA A 314 -24.67 6.09 -13.14
N ALA A 315 -23.52 6.68 -12.79
CA ALA A 315 -23.28 7.28 -11.49
C ALA A 315 -23.41 8.82 -11.47
N PHE A 316 -23.42 9.48 -12.63
CA PHE A 316 -23.40 10.94 -12.76
C PHE A 316 -24.45 11.44 -13.75
N ALA A 317 -24.89 12.69 -13.58
CA ALA A 317 -25.85 13.32 -14.48
C ALA A 317 -25.28 13.55 -15.89
N SER A 318 -23.97 13.83 -15.97
CA SER A 318 -23.24 13.97 -17.23
C SER A 318 -21.75 13.69 -17.02
N HIS A 319 -21.06 13.23 -18.05
CA HIS A 319 -19.61 13.13 -18.08
C HIS A 319 -19.05 13.52 -19.45
N ALA A 320 -17.77 13.88 -19.48
CA ALA A 320 -17.02 14.19 -20.68
C ALA A 320 -15.58 13.70 -20.54
N GLU A 321 -15.00 13.19 -21.62
CA GLU A 321 -13.55 13.07 -21.76
C GLU A 321 -13.00 14.47 -22.06
N ILE A 322 -12.15 15.00 -21.18
CA ILE A 322 -11.61 16.37 -21.29
C ILE A 322 -10.17 16.39 -21.82
N ALA A 323 -9.47 15.25 -21.74
CA ALA A 323 -8.15 15.08 -22.33
C ALA A 323 -7.85 13.60 -22.58
N ARG A 324 -6.91 13.32 -23.49
CA ARG A 324 -6.41 11.98 -23.75
C ARG A 324 -4.99 12.01 -24.30
N ASP A 325 -4.27 10.93 -24.07
CA ASP A 325 -3.03 10.61 -24.78
C ASP A 325 -3.06 9.15 -25.27
N ASN A 326 -1.88 8.60 -25.59
CA ASN A 326 -1.76 7.22 -26.07
C ASN A 326 -2.09 6.16 -25.01
N MET A 327 -1.97 6.50 -23.73
CA MET A 327 -2.05 5.57 -22.60
C MET A 327 -3.24 5.85 -21.68
N PHE A 328 -3.62 7.11 -21.52
CA PHE A 328 -4.57 7.59 -20.52
C PHE A 328 -5.67 8.46 -21.15
N LYS A 329 -6.77 8.55 -20.41
CA LYS A 329 -7.88 9.47 -20.67
C LYS A 329 -8.27 10.14 -19.36
N VAL A 330 -8.63 11.42 -19.44
CA VAL A 330 -9.08 12.23 -18.31
C VAL A 330 -10.56 12.52 -18.48
N PHE A 331 -11.34 12.23 -17.45
CA PHE A 331 -12.77 12.48 -17.40
C PHE A 331 -13.11 13.61 -16.44
N SER A 332 -14.15 14.35 -16.78
CA SER A 332 -14.90 15.20 -15.87
C SER A 332 -16.34 14.67 -15.79
N ALA A 333 -16.90 14.55 -14.59
CA ALA A 333 -18.28 14.13 -14.39
C ALA A 333 -18.98 15.00 -13.35
N ARG A 334 -20.28 15.27 -13.54
CA ARG A 334 -21.08 16.17 -12.70
C ARG A 334 -22.17 15.40 -11.97
N ARG A 335 -22.24 15.57 -10.64
CA ARG A 335 -23.29 14.99 -9.80
C ARG A 335 -24.62 15.70 -10.01
#